data_AF-A0A2E5SF94-F1
#
_entry.id   AF-A0A2E5SF94-F1
#
_cell.length_a   1.000
_cell.length_b   1.000
_cell.length_c   1.000
_cell.angle_alpha   90.00
_cell.angle_beta   90.00
_cell.angle_gamma   90.00
#
_symmetry.space_group_name_H-M   'P 1'
#
loop_
_entity.id
_entity.type
_entity.pdbx_description
1 polymer ?
#
loop_
_entity_poly.entity_id
_entity_poly.type
_entity_poly.pdbx_seq_one_letter_code
_entity_poly.pdbx_strand_id
1 'polypeptide(L)' 'MKEKYNKQNAYDWTFKRNNYLLFLSGIIFVLFGYILMYTGDVNSYQSITIAPFLLVIGYCILIPVSILYKK' A
#
# COMPACT_ATOMS: atom_id res chain seq x y z
N MET A 1 -9.75 28.26 39.81
CA MET A 1 -9.04 28.10 38.53
C MET A 1 -9.52 26.82 37.87
N LYS A 2 -10.23 26.90 36.74
CA LYS A 2 -10.66 25.71 35.98
C LYS A 2 -9.55 25.37 34.98
N GLU A 3 -8.72 24.39 35.30
CA GLU A 3 -7.78 23.82 34.34
C GLU A 3 -8.58 23.12 33.23
N LYS A 4 -8.69 23.79 32.08
CA LYS A 4 -9.09 23.16 30.84
C LYS A 4 -8.00 22.17 30.47
N TYR A 5 -8.17 20.91 30.85
CA TYR A 5 -7.44 19.80 30.24
C TYR A 5 -7.76 19.79 28.75
N ASN A 6 -6.86 20.38 27.96
CA ASN A 6 -6.91 20.33 26.51
C ASN A 6 -6.58 18.88 26.14
N LYS A 7 -7.63 18.11 25.86
CA LYS A 7 -7.53 16.75 25.36
C LYS A 7 -6.88 16.85 23.98
N GLN A 8 -5.54 16.83 23.95
CA GLN A 8 -4.80 16.68 22.72
C GLN A 8 -5.28 15.37 22.11
N ASN A 9 -5.97 15.47 20.97
CA ASN A 9 -6.44 14.32 20.22
C ASN A 9 -5.22 13.58 19.70
N ALA A 10 -4.65 12.71 20.52
CA ALA A 10 -3.46 11.89 20.25
C ALA A 10 -3.70 10.80 19.19
N TYR A 11 -4.74 10.94 18.37
CA TYR A 11 -5.22 9.92 17.44
C TYR A 11 -5.72 10.51 16.12
N ASP A 12 -5.15 11.62 15.63
CA ASP A 12 -5.29 11.94 14.20
C ASP A 12 -4.31 11.10 13.35
N TRP A 13 -4.33 9.79 13.61
CA TRP A 13 -3.85 8.72 12.76
C TRP A 13 -4.99 8.18 11.89
N THR A 14 -6.09 8.94 11.77
CA THR A 14 -7.17 8.61 10.87
C THR A 14 -6.62 8.68 9.46
N PHE A 15 -6.29 7.51 8.91
CA PHE A 15 -6.17 7.30 7.49
C PHE A 15 -7.34 8.02 6.81
N LYS A 16 -7.06 9.12 6.11
CA LYS A 16 -8.09 9.79 5.32
C LYS A 16 -8.61 8.77 4.31
N ARG A 17 -9.92 8.81 4.01
CA ARG A 17 -10.55 7.93 3.00
C ARG A 17 -9.75 7.85 1.69
N ASN A 18 -9.10 8.94 1.31
CA ASN A 18 -8.25 9.01 0.12
C ASN A 18 -7.02 8.08 0.18
N ASN A 19 -6.39 7.95 1.35
CA ASN A 19 -5.23 7.07 1.54
C ASN A 19 -5.64 5.60 1.50
N TYR A 20 -6.87 5.29 1.91
CA TYR A 20 -7.41 3.94 1.81
C TYR A 20 -7.56 3.48 0.36
N LEU A 21 -7.95 4.38 -0.55
CA LEU A 21 -8.03 4.07 -1.98
C LEU A 21 -6.65 3.77 -2.59
N LEU A 22 -5.61 4.52 -2.18
CA LEU A 22 -4.23 4.27 -2.60
C LEU A 22 -3.69 2.95 -2.03
N PHE A 23 -4.03 2.63 -0.78
CA PHE A 23 -3.66 1.36 -0.16
C PHE A 23 -4.30 0.17 -0.87
N LEU A 24 -5.59 0.29 -1.22
CA LEU A 24 -6.33 -0.73 -1.96
C LEU A 24 -5.74 -0.95 -3.36
N SER A 25 -5.32 0.12 -4.05
CA SER A 25 -4.66 -0.04 -5.36
C SER A 25 -3.32 -0.79 -5.25
N GLY A 26 -2.55 -0.54 -4.18
CA GLY A 26 -1.34 -1.31 -3.86
C GLY A 26 -1.61 -2.81 -3.68
N ILE A 27 -2.67 -3.16 -2.95
CA ILE A 27 -3.10 -4.55 -2.76
C ILE A 27 -3.48 -5.20 -4.10
N ILE A 28 -4.22 -4.49 -4.95
CA ILE A 28 -4.60 -4.98 -6.28
C ILE A 28 -3.35 -5.23 -7.15
N PHE A 29 -2.36 -4.34 -7.09
CA PHE A 29 -1.08 -4.52 -7.79
C PHE A 29 -0.33 -5.77 -7.34
N VAL A 30 -0.30 -6.02 -6.03
CA VAL A 30 0.32 -7.23 -5.46
C VAL A 30 -0.42 -8.50 -5.92
N LEU A 31 -1.75 -8.48 -5.88
CA LEU A 31 -2.59 -9.57 -6.40
C LEU A 31 -2.31 -9.84 -7.88
N PHE A 32 -2.20 -8.80 -8.70
CA PHE A 32 -1.87 -8.93 -10.12
C PHE A 32 -0.49 -9.53 -10.34
N GLY A 33 0.52 -9.11 -9.55
CA GLY A 33 1.85 -9.69 -9.59
C GLY A 33 1.84 -11.19 -9.29
N TYR A 34 1.06 -11.63 -8.30
CA TYR A 34 0.87 -13.04 -7.98
C TYR A 34 0.09 -13.81 -9.05
N ILE A 35 -0.94 -13.22 -9.65
CA ILE A 35 -1.70 -13.86 -10.74
C ILE A 35 -0.80 -14.05 -11.98
N LEU A 36 0.04 -13.06 -12.29
CA LEU A 36 1.04 -13.15 -13.36
C LEU A 36 2.05 -14.27 -13.08
N MET A 37 2.52 -14.39 -11.84
CA MET A 37 3.40 -15.48 -11.42
C MET A 37 2.72 -16.85 -11.49
N TYR A 38 1.42 -16.94 -11.19
CA TYR A 38 0.64 -18.17 -11.27
C TYR A 38 0.35 -18.60 -12.72
N THR A 39 0.13 -17.63 -13.61
CA THR A 39 -0.25 -17.90 -15.01
C THR A 39 0.97 -18.13 -15.91
N GLY A 40 2.11 -17.52 -15.59
CA GLY A 40 3.34 -17.70 -16.36
C GLY A 40 4.08 -18.97 -15.95
N ASP A 41 4.43 -19.82 -16.94
CA ASP A 41 5.36 -20.93 -16.74
C ASP A 41 6.60 -20.45 -15.96
N VAL A 42 7.03 -21.25 -14.99
CA VAL A 42 8.11 -20.92 -14.03
C VAL A 42 9.44 -20.51 -14.67
N ASN A 43 9.61 -20.78 -15.97
CA ASN A 43 10.80 -20.49 -16.77
C ASN A 43 10.63 -19.33 -17.76
N SER A 44 9.45 -18.70 -17.82
CA SER A 44 9.21 -17.57 -18.70
C SER A 44 9.75 -16.28 -18.06
N TYR A 45 10.47 -15.47 -18.85
CA TYR A 45 11.03 -14.17 -18.42
C TYR A 45 9.99 -13.27 -17.73
N GLN A 46 8.72 -13.45 -18.07
CA GLN A 46 7.59 -12.72 -17.50
C GLN A 46 7.33 -13.07 -16.02
N SER A 47 7.44 -14.34 -15.61
CA SER A 47 7.27 -14.72 -14.20
C SER A 47 8.49 -14.38 -13.35
N ILE A 48 9.70 -14.46 -13.91
CA ILE A 48 10.94 -14.26 -13.15
C ILE A 48 11.30 -12.77 -13.03
N THR A 49 10.95 -11.94 -14.02
CA THR A 49 11.36 -10.52 -14.03
C THR A 49 10.19 -9.56 -13.80
N ILE A 50 9.06 -9.76 -14.50
CA ILE A 50 7.95 -8.81 -14.46
C ILE A 50 7.12 -8.96 -13.18
N ALA A 51 6.88 -10.18 -12.70
CA ALA A 51 6.10 -10.39 -11.48
C ALA A 51 6.79 -9.83 -10.21
N PRO A 52 8.09 -10.10 -9.94
CA PRO A 52 8.76 -9.52 -8.76
C PRO A 52 8.85 -8.00 -8.84
N PHE A 53 9.04 -7.44 -10.04
CA PHE A 53 9.09 -5.99 -10.21
C PHE A 53 7.75 -5.32 -9.87
N LEU A 54 6.64 -5.92 -10.30
CA LEU A 54 5.28 -5.46 -9.96
C LEU A 54 5.02 -5.55 -8.44
N LEU A 55 5.47 -6.64 -7.81
CA LEU A 55 5.37 -6.84 -6.37
C LEU A 55 6.19 -5.81 -5.59
N VAL A 56 7.40 -5.50 -6.03
CA VAL A 56 8.27 -4.48 -5.41
C VAL A 56 7.61 -3.10 -5.50
N ILE A 57 7.05 -2.72 -6.65
CA ILE A 57 6.36 -1.43 -6.78
C ILE A 57 5.11 -1.38 -5.90
N GLY A 58 4.30 -2.44 -5.91
CA GLY A 58 3.10 -2.56 -5.08
C GLY A 58 3.42 -2.45 -3.59
N TYR A 59 4.43 -3.20 -3.14
CA TYR A 59 4.74 -3.33 -1.72
C TYR A 59 5.67 -2.23 -1.18
N CYS A 60 6.75 -1.89 -1.89
CA CYS A 60 7.74 -0.90 -1.43
C CYS A 60 7.41 0.55 -1.78
N ILE A 61 6.46 0.81 -2.69
CA ILE A 61 6.12 2.18 -3.09
C ILE A 61 4.67 2.49 -2.78
N LEU A 62 3.72 1.76 -3.37
CA LEU A 62 2.29 2.08 -3.24
C LEU A 62 1.79 1.99 -1.80
N ILE A 63 2.12 0.91 -1.08
CA ILE A 63 1.72 0.75 0.33
C ILE A 63 2.33 1.84 1.23
N PRO A 64 3.65 2.06 1.30
CA PRO A 64 4.23 3.08 2.17
C PRO A 64 3.80 4.49 1.77
N VAL A 65 3.68 4.81 0.47
CA VAL A 65 3.14 6.11 0.04
C VAL A 65 1.70 6.27 0.48
N SER A 66 0.86 5.23 0.39
CA SER A 66 -0.52 5.31 0.88
C SER A 66 -0.60 5.58 2.39
N ILE A 67 0.39 5.11 3.16
CA ILE A 67 0.48 5.35 4.62
C ILE A 67 1.06 6.74 4.93
N LEU A 68 2.16 7.13 4.27
CA LEU A 68 2.91 8.36 4.55
C LEU A 68 2.30 9.62 3.93
N TYR A 69 1.51 9.49 2.86
CA TYR A 69 0.95 10.65 2.15
C TYR A 69 -0.20 11.27 2.95
N LYS A 70 0.14 12.01 4.00
CA LYS A 70 -0.79 12.86 4.76
C LYS A 70 -0.96 14.19 4.01
N LYS A 71 -2.07 14.32 3.29
CA LYS A 71 -2.64 15.64 2.96
C LYS A 71 -3.62 16.05 4.05
#